data_AF-A0A9C9X0C7-F1
#
_entry.id   AF-A0A9C9X0C7-F1
#
_cell.length_a   1.000
_cell.length_b   1.000
_cell.length_c   1.000
_cell.angle_alpha   90.00
_cell.angle_beta   90.00
_cell.angle_gamma   90.00
#
_symmetry.space_group_name_H-M   'P 1'
#
loop_
_entity.id
_entity.type
_entity.pdbx_description
1 polymer ?
#
loop_
_entity_poly.entity_id
_entity_poly.type
_entity_poly.pdbx_seq_one_letter_code
_entity_poly.pdbx_strand_id
1 'polypeptide(L)'
;MEISGMRKRAAGMAFLVTVFLSVTSLFAEKSLVFFSQPALLAKRNLDFFSLRQRPLRQIIPLIGSYTIIDPDNQQVLGKVSAPSVYHLSKPLIFSKQFSLRKESTRRYFLNFEGLNGVAEIRVNNRLLYRGNHNFLPLRLVCPNNFLKDSSNVLEIFLTPWSGGKNEFPRWIPVNLPRIDNGITAPVYLEITPTVFISNLTAEVKTDSDSTRISGTVTLQTGTYFPDGYSIDLTIRNRKRRFGRLRLTVPSDSNHTVQQIPFEIKTVRLPAWSPEVPVINYCQALLRRGYKRVDELHKPLLVRKITLGNHFVRVDGIRQRINGINYVYQDHRGVGLLHRQLLLHDLQKIKAKGFNVVRVGFYPASSLFYHLTDSLGLLCFQDLPLTLLNEKILADSVWYENALNYLKSFLSLASEHPSVVALSLGNHLTKSETQWNRFEQEVRNLPTGQTNFLFYSCHYDPQNIPADAQILSCFELMSRNHQESYLSAFRKLVPGNSAILLSGISKAISYRVDSTAITHDLKQMTELY
;
A
#
# COMPACT_ATOMS: atom_id res chain seq x y z
N MET A 1 -13.78 -5.06 -75.97
CA MET A 1 -14.53 -4.00 -75.27
C MET A 1 -14.99 -4.58 -73.93
N GLU A 2 -14.08 -4.86 -72.99
CA GLU A 2 -14.47 -5.59 -71.76
C GLU A 2 -13.49 -5.41 -70.58
N ILE A 3 -12.81 -4.26 -70.49
CA ILE A 3 -11.87 -3.97 -69.38
C ILE A 3 -12.31 -2.76 -68.53
N SER A 4 -13.28 -1.95 -68.98
CA SER A 4 -13.75 -0.79 -68.21
C SER A 4 -14.77 -1.14 -67.11
N GLY A 5 -15.41 -2.31 -67.18
CA GLY A 5 -16.42 -2.77 -66.20
C GLY A 5 -15.83 -3.27 -64.87
N MET A 6 -14.64 -3.87 -64.88
CA MET A 6 -14.03 -4.45 -63.67
C MET A 6 -13.43 -3.38 -62.73
N ARG A 7 -12.90 -2.27 -63.25
CA ARG A 7 -12.34 -1.19 -62.40
C ARG A 7 -13.41 -0.42 -61.62
N LYS A 8 -14.62 -0.23 -62.18
CA LYS A 8 -15.74 0.40 -61.45
C LYS A 8 -16.30 -0.49 -60.34
N ARG A 9 -16.34 -1.82 -60.54
CA ARG A 9 -16.75 -2.78 -59.49
C ARG A 9 -15.72 -2.89 -58.36
N ALA A 10 -14.42 -2.90 -58.67
CA ALA A 10 -13.36 -2.92 -57.65
C ALA A 10 -13.31 -1.61 -56.84
N ALA A 11 -13.49 -0.45 -57.47
CA ALA A 11 -13.56 0.83 -56.78
C ALA A 11 -14.82 0.97 -55.91
N GLY A 12 -15.98 0.50 -56.41
CA GLY A 12 -17.23 0.48 -55.63
C GLY A 12 -17.16 -0.48 -54.43
N MET A 13 -16.51 -1.64 -54.58
CA MET A 13 -16.32 -2.61 -53.50
C MET A 13 -15.27 -2.16 -52.48
N ALA A 14 -14.19 -1.50 -52.91
CA ALA A 14 -13.22 -0.86 -52.02
C ALA A 14 -13.86 0.31 -51.24
N PHE A 15 -14.70 1.12 -51.89
CA PHE A 15 -15.44 2.20 -51.21
C PHE A 15 -16.46 1.64 -50.22
N LEU A 16 -17.21 0.59 -50.58
CA LEU A 16 -18.13 -0.10 -49.67
C LEU A 16 -17.41 -0.74 -48.48
N VAL A 17 -16.25 -1.39 -48.68
CA VAL A 17 -15.46 -1.97 -47.58
C VAL A 17 -14.85 -0.88 -46.69
N THR A 18 -14.41 0.25 -47.25
CA THR A 18 -13.87 1.38 -46.49
C THR A 18 -14.97 2.10 -45.71
N VAL A 19 -16.17 2.24 -46.29
CA VAL A 19 -17.36 2.77 -45.60
C VAL A 19 -17.85 1.77 -44.55
N PHE A 20 -17.84 0.45 -44.80
CA PHE A 20 -18.23 -0.55 -43.82
C PHE A 20 -17.22 -0.66 -42.67
N LEU A 21 -15.91 -0.53 -42.92
CA LEU A 21 -14.86 -0.47 -41.89
C LEU A 21 -14.87 0.84 -41.09
N SER A 22 -15.26 1.96 -41.71
CA SER A 22 -15.42 3.24 -41.02
C SER A 22 -16.75 3.34 -40.25
N VAL A 23 -17.81 2.68 -40.73
CA VAL A 23 -19.10 2.60 -40.03
C VAL A 23 -19.03 1.59 -38.88
N THR A 24 -18.32 0.46 -39.03
CA THR A 24 -18.09 -0.48 -37.91
C THR A 24 -17.14 0.08 -36.86
N SER A 25 -16.20 0.96 -37.22
CA SER A 25 -15.41 1.71 -36.23
C SER A 25 -16.17 2.86 -35.57
N LEU A 26 -17.18 3.44 -36.25
CA LEU A 26 -18.16 4.37 -35.67
C LEU A 26 -19.14 3.69 -34.70
N PHE A 27 -19.36 2.37 -34.84
CA PHE A 27 -20.20 1.55 -33.96
C PHE A 27 -19.42 0.55 -33.09
N ALA A 28 -18.12 0.76 -32.89
CA ALA A 28 -17.40 0.06 -31.84
C ALA A 28 -17.88 0.60 -30.48
N GLU A 29 -18.98 0.05 -29.96
CA GLU A 29 -19.33 0.21 -28.55
C GLU A 29 -18.09 -0.15 -27.75
N LYS A 30 -17.57 0.79 -26.95
CA LYS A 30 -16.43 0.54 -26.06
C LYS A 30 -16.85 -0.60 -25.11
N SER A 31 -16.44 -1.83 -25.43
CA SER A 31 -16.73 -2.99 -24.60
C SER A 31 -16.09 -2.79 -23.23
N LEU A 32 -16.90 -2.85 -22.17
CA LEU A 32 -16.42 -2.76 -20.80
C LEU A 32 -15.78 -4.11 -20.41
N VAL A 33 -14.45 -4.12 -20.32
CA VAL A 33 -13.67 -5.32 -19.96
C VAL A 33 -13.24 -5.24 -18.49
N PHE A 34 -13.54 -6.30 -17.75
CA PHE A 34 -13.07 -6.50 -16.38
C PHE A 34 -12.08 -7.64 -16.29
N PHE A 35 -11.05 -7.44 -15.48
CA PHE A 35 -10.16 -8.50 -15.04
C PHE A 35 -10.54 -8.86 -13.62
N SER A 36 -10.95 -10.10 -13.42
CA SER A 36 -11.38 -10.60 -12.10
C SER A 36 -10.38 -11.61 -11.55
N GLN A 37 -10.35 -11.71 -10.23
CA GLN A 37 -9.59 -12.73 -9.53
C GLN A 37 -10.45 -14.01 -9.37
N PRO A 38 -9.88 -15.22 -9.57
CA PRO A 38 -10.59 -16.47 -9.29
C PRO A 38 -11.05 -16.55 -7.82
N ALA A 39 -12.25 -17.05 -7.58
CA ALA A 39 -12.89 -17.06 -6.25
C ALA A 39 -12.03 -17.74 -5.16
N LEU A 40 -11.38 -18.86 -5.48
CA LEU A 40 -10.49 -19.56 -4.56
C LEU A 40 -9.29 -18.69 -4.14
N LEU A 41 -8.71 -17.96 -5.09
CA LEU A 41 -7.56 -17.10 -4.82
C LEU A 41 -7.98 -15.86 -4.02
N ALA A 42 -9.13 -15.27 -4.34
CA ALA A 42 -9.72 -14.18 -3.57
C ALA A 42 -9.99 -14.60 -2.11
N LYS A 43 -10.51 -15.82 -1.90
CA LYS A 43 -10.73 -16.38 -0.57
C LYS A 43 -9.42 -16.62 0.20
N ARG A 44 -8.40 -17.18 -0.45
CA ARG A 44 -7.06 -17.36 0.18
C ARG A 44 -6.43 -16.03 0.58
N ASN A 45 -6.54 -15.00 -0.25
CA ASN A 45 -6.08 -13.66 0.10
C ASN A 45 -6.88 -13.08 1.28
N LEU A 46 -8.21 -13.23 1.28
CA LEU A 46 -9.04 -12.79 2.39
C LEU A 46 -8.65 -13.45 3.72
N ASP A 47 -8.45 -14.76 3.72
CA ASP A 47 -8.07 -15.50 4.94
C ASP A 47 -6.70 -15.03 5.47
N PHE A 48 -5.78 -14.68 4.57
CA PHE A 48 -4.49 -14.10 4.94
C PHE A 48 -4.64 -12.74 5.64
N PHE A 49 -5.46 -11.82 5.10
CA PHE A 49 -5.60 -10.48 5.66
C PHE A 49 -6.45 -10.44 6.92
N SER A 50 -7.62 -11.09 6.90
CA SER A 50 -8.64 -10.94 7.94
C SER A 50 -8.32 -11.68 9.25
N LEU A 51 -7.61 -12.82 9.18
CA LEU A 51 -7.41 -13.67 10.36
C LEU A 51 -6.02 -13.54 10.99
N ARG A 52 -5.04 -13.00 10.27
CA ARG A 52 -3.65 -12.97 10.74
C ARG A 52 -3.47 -12.16 12.01
N GLN A 53 -4.05 -10.96 12.06
CA GLN A 53 -3.90 -10.08 13.22
C GLN A 53 -4.98 -10.35 14.27
N ARG A 54 -6.20 -10.71 13.85
CA ARG A 54 -7.39 -10.75 14.70
C ARG A 54 -8.15 -12.08 14.53
N PRO A 55 -7.54 -13.21 14.91
CA PRO A 55 -8.02 -14.54 14.51
C PRO A 55 -9.37 -14.96 15.09
N LEU A 56 -9.83 -14.30 16.16
CA LEU A 56 -11.10 -14.62 16.82
C LEU A 56 -12.29 -13.79 16.31
N ARG A 57 -12.06 -12.81 15.44
CA ARG A 57 -13.14 -11.96 14.92
C ARG A 57 -13.93 -12.68 13.85
N GLN A 58 -15.23 -12.43 13.85
CA GLN A 58 -16.12 -12.93 12.82
C GLN A 58 -15.97 -12.06 11.58
N ILE A 59 -15.87 -12.70 10.42
CA ILE A 59 -15.70 -12.05 9.13
C ILE A 59 -16.84 -12.47 8.21
N ILE A 60 -17.50 -11.50 7.57
CA ILE A 60 -18.41 -11.74 6.46
C ILE A 60 -17.65 -11.38 5.16
N PRO A 61 -17.25 -12.37 4.34
CA PRO A 61 -16.64 -12.12 3.05
C PRO A 61 -17.57 -11.30 2.16
N LEU A 62 -17.08 -10.19 1.61
CA LEU A 62 -17.79 -9.39 0.61
C LEU A 62 -17.19 -9.56 -0.79
N ILE A 63 -16.34 -10.56 -1.00
CA ILE A 63 -15.84 -10.98 -2.32
C ILE A 63 -16.91 -11.69 -3.17
N GLY A 64 -16.61 -11.94 -4.45
CA GLY A 64 -17.50 -12.65 -5.38
C GLY A 64 -18.35 -11.69 -6.20
N SER A 65 -19.57 -12.10 -6.58
CA SER A 65 -20.40 -11.33 -7.52
C SER A 65 -20.82 -9.96 -6.99
N TYR A 66 -20.65 -8.93 -7.82
CA TYR A 66 -21.17 -7.57 -7.72
C TYR A 66 -21.97 -7.25 -8.98
N THR A 67 -23.05 -6.49 -8.83
CA THR A 67 -23.77 -5.86 -9.94
C THR A 67 -23.06 -4.56 -10.31
N ILE A 68 -22.79 -4.35 -11.59
CA ILE A 68 -22.21 -3.13 -12.12
C ILE A 68 -23.33 -2.24 -12.63
N ILE A 69 -23.33 -0.99 -12.16
CA ILE A 69 -24.34 0.01 -12.50
C ILE A 69 -23.64 1.22 -13.08
N ASP A 70 -24.20 1.75 -14.16
CA ASP A 70 -23.81 3.02 -14.76
C ASP A 70 -24.36 4.17 -13.91
N PRO A 71 -23.51 5.04 -13.36
CA PRO A 71 -23.98 6.09 -12.47
C PRO A 71 -24.82 7.16 -13.16
N ASP A 72 -24.62 7.40 -14.46
CA ASP A 72 -25.25 8.52 -15.16
C ASP A 72 -26.74 8.28 -15.42
N ASN A 73 -27.11 7.04 -15.75
CA ASN A 73 -28.48 6.65 -16.09
C ASN A 73 -29.05 5.53 -15.18
N GLN A 74 -28.29 5.09 -14.17
CA GLN A 74 -28.64 3.99 -13.25
C GLN A 74 -28.91 2.64 -13.93
N GLN A 75 -28.42 2.45 -15.15
CA GLN A 75 -28.58 1.20 -15.89
C GLN A 75 -27.68 0.10 -15.33
N VAL A 76 -28.23 -1.11 -15.15
CA VAL A 76 -27.44 -2.30 -14.81
C VAL A 76 -26.67 -2.76 -16.05
N LEU A 77 -25.34 -2.73 -15.99
CA LEU A 77 -24.46 -3.13 -17.08
C LEU A 77 -24.10 -4.62 -17.05
N GLY A 78 -24.23 -5.27 -15.88
CA GLY A 78 -23.94 -6.69 -15.75
C GLY A 78 -23.46 -7.07 -14.34
N LYS A 79 -22.78 -8.21 -14.24
CA LYS A 79 -22.17 -8.69 -13.00
C LYS A 79 -20.69 -9.00 -13.18
N VAL A 80 -19.88 -8.69 -12.18
CA VAL A 80 -18.45 -9.01 -12.13
C VAL A 80 -18.10 -9.67 -10.80
N SER A 81 -17.09 -10.53 -10.77
CA SER A 81 -16.58 -11.09 -9.52
C SER A 81 -15.45 -10.22 -8.97
N ALA A 82 -15.66 -9.54 -7.84
CA ALA A 82 -14.61 -8.79 -7.18
C ALA A 82 -13.79 -9.68 -6.21
N PRO A 83 -12.47 -9.48 -6.04
CA PRO A 83 -11.67 -8.36 -6.58
C PRO A 83 -11.58 -8.36 -8.11
N SER A 84 -11.79 -7.18 -8.68
CA SER A 84 -11.81 -6.95 -10.11
C SER A 84 -11.41 -5.53 -10.45
N VAL A 85 -10.66 -5.39 -11.54
CA VAL A 85 -10.22 -4.12 -12.07
C VAL A 85 -10.68 -3.92 -13.51
N TYR A 86 -10.71 -2.68 -13.95
CA TYR A 86 -11.08 -2.28 -15.31
C TYR A 86 -10.24 -1.10 -15.78
N HIS A 87 -10.19 -0.94 -17.09
CA HIS A 87 -9.36 0.06 -17.75
C HIS A 87 -10.12 1.34 -18.11
N LEU A 88 -11.43 1.30 -18.31
CA LEU A 88 -12.16 2.46 -18.82
C LEU A 88 -12.05 3.66 -17.87
N SER A 89 -11.87 4.85 -18.43
CA SER A 89 -11.93 6.13 -17.70
C SER A 89 -13.38 6.56 -17.41
N LYS A 90 -14.28 5.59 -17.19
CA LYS A 90 -15.69 5.83 -16.88
C LYS A 90 -15.97 5.48 -15.41
N PRO A 91 -16.65 6.36 -14.63
CA PRO A 91 -17.12 6.02 -13.31
C PRO A 91 -18.12 4.86 -13.31
N LEU A 92 -18.04 3.97 -12.32
CA LEU A 92 -18.93 2.81 -12.19
C LEU A 92 -19.33 2.59 -10.74
N ILE A 93 -20.53 2.04 -10.53
CA ILE A 93 -21.00 1.61 -9.21
C ILE A 93 -20.90 0.09 -9.12
N PHE A 94 -20.19 -0.39 -8.11
CA PHE A 94 -20.16 -1.79 -7.71
C PHE A 94 -21.16 -2.00 -6.57
N SER A 95 -22.26 -2.69 -6.84
CA SER A 95 -23.32 -2.96 -5.86
C SER A 95 -23.33 -4.43 -5.44
N LYS A 96 -23.35 -4.68 -4.13
CA LYS A 96 -23.42 -6.03 -3.55
C LYS A 96 -24.42 -6.10 -2.42
N GLN A 97 -25.28 -7.12 -2.48
CA GLN A 97 -26.13 -7.48 -1.36
C GLN A 97 -25.41 -8.46 -0.43
N PHE A 98 -25.62 -8.31 0.88
CA PHE A 98 -25.13 -9.24 1.88
C PHE A 98 -26.10 -9.36 3.05
N SER A 99 -26.21 -10.55 3.61
CA SER A 99 -27.04 -10.80 4.79
C SER A 99 -26.22 -10.64 6.06
N LEU A 100 -26.83 -10.05 7.08
CA LEU A 100 -26.23 -9.84 8.39
C LEU A 100 -27.28 -10.08 9.47
N ARG A 101 -26.91 -10.89 10.47
CA ARG A 101 -27.61 -10.91 11.76
C ARG A 101 -26.99 -9.85 12.66
N LYS A 102 -27.69 -8.74 12.88
CA LYS A 102 -27.17 -7.57 13.58
C LYS A 102 -27.32 -7.74 15.09
N GLU A 103 -26.22 -7.57 15.80
CA GLU A 103 -26.18 -7.41 17.25
C GLU A 103 -25.78 -5.98 17.60
N SER A 104 -26.61 -5.28 18.37
CA SER A 104 -26.44 -3.85 18.72
C SER A 104 -25.19 -3.58 19.57
N THR A 105 -24.77 -4.56 20.37
CA THR A 105 -23.61 -4.46 21.27
C THR A 105 -22.27 -4.68 20.57
N ARG A 106 -22.28 -5.16 19.32
CA ARG A 106 -21.07 -5.38 18.52
C ARG A 106 -20.74 -4.17 17.67
N ARG A 107 -19.48 -4.08 17.23
CA ARG A 107 -19.00 -3.08 16.27
C ARG A 107 -18.69 -3.74 14.94
N TYR A 108 -18.91 -2.98 13.87
CA TYR A 108 -18.76 -3.42 12.49
C TYR A 108 -17.72 -2.56 11.81
N PHE A 109 -16.79 -3.19 11.10
CA PHE A 109 -15.77 -2.50 10.34
C PHE A 109 -15.79 -3.01 8.91
N LEU A 110 -15.96 -2.11 7.96
CA LEU A 110 -15.87 -2.44 6.53
C LEU A 110 -14.41 -2.26 6.11
N ASN A 111 -13.78 -3.35 5.66
CA ASN A 111 -12.38 -3.40 5.29
C ASN A 111 -12.24 -3.60 3.79
N PHE A 112 -11.40 -2.78 3.16
CA PHE A 112 -10.93 -2.91 1.79
C PHE A 112 -9.42 -3.12 1.85
N GLU A 113 -8.93 -4.26 1.37
CA GLU A 113 -7.48 -4.51 1.32
C GLU A 113 -6.79 -3.77 0.16
N GLY A 114 -7.58 -3.22 -0.75
CA GLY A 114 -7.10 -2.51 -1.93
C GLY A 114 -8.25 -2.00 -2.79
N LEU A 115 -8.20 -0.71 -3.09
CA LEU A 115 -9.19 0.01 -3.89
C LEU A 115 -8.43 1.09 -4.66
N ASN A 116 -8.63 1.15 -5.98
CA ASN A 116 -8.00 2.15 -6.83
C ASN A 116 -9.07 3.00 -7.53
N GLY A 117 -8.89 4.31 -7.46
CA GLY A 117 -9.83 5.35 -7.89
C GLY A 117 -10.26 6.23 -6.71
N VAL A 118 -11.00 7.29 -7.02
CA VAL A 118 -11.70 8.08 -6.00
C VAL A 118 -12.99 7.35 -5.67
N ALA A 119 -13.10 6.90 -4.43
CA ALA A 119 -14.21 6.07 -3.98
C ALA A 119 -15.25 6.88 -3.20
N GLU A 120 -16.51 6.60 -3.48
CA GLU A 120 -17.64 6.93 -2.61
C GLU A 120 -18.33 5.63 -2.19
N ILE A 121 -18.32 5.35 -0.89
CA ILE A 121 -18.81 4.08 -0.33
C ILE A 121 -20.09 4.35 0.44
N ARG A 122 -21.15 3.62 0.12
CA ARG A 122 -22.45 3.70 0.77
C ARG A 122 -22.88 2.33 1.29
N VAL A 123 -23.55 2.34 2.45
CA VAL A 123 -24.24 1.17 2.98
C VAL A 123 -25.71 1.53 3.18
N ASN A 124 -26.61 0.78 2.55
CA ASN A 124 -28.05 1.06 2.55
C ASN A 124 -28.38 2.53 2.22
N ASN A 125 -27.82 3.03 1.12
CA ASN A 125 -27.96 4.40 0.60
C ASN A 125 -27.43 5.51 1.52
N ARG A 126 -26.67 5.18 2.58
CA ARG A 126 -26.04 6.15 3.47
C ARG A 126 -24.56 6.24 3.18
N LEU A 127 -24.06 7.46 2.98
CA LEU A 127 -22.64 7.74 2.74
C LEU A 127 -21.80 7.37 3.96
N LEU A 128 -20.84 6.47 3.76
CA LEU A 128 -19.89 6.02 4.77
C LEU A 128 -18.51 6.67 4.59
N TYR A 129 -18.07 6.84 3.34
CA TYR A 129 -16.74 7.36 3.04
C TYR A 129 -16.72 8.00 1.64
N ARG A 130 -15.92 9.06 1.49
CA ARG A 130 -15.54 9.63 0.20
C ARG A 130 -14.08 10.04 0.24
N GLY A 131 -13.28 9.58 -0.72
CA GLY A 131 -11.86 9.98 -0.79
C GLY A 131 -11.02 9.11 -1.71
N ASN A 132 -9.74 9.48 -1.80
CA ASN A 132 -8.72 8.71 -2.49
C ASN A 132 -7.88 7.96 -1.44
N HIS A 133 -7.82 6.64 -1.55
CA HIS A 133 -6.98 5.79 -0.71
C HIS A 133 -6.22 4.76 -1.55
N ASN A 134 -5.79 5.16 -2.75
CA ASN A 134 -5.13 4.29 -3.73
C ASN A 134 -3.96 3.52 -3.09
N PHE A 135 -3.86 2.23 -3.42
CA PHE A 135 -2.78 1.32 -3.01
C PHE A 135 -2.68 0.97 -1.52
N LEU A 136 -3.49 1.59 -0.67
CA LEU A 136 -3.49 1.34 0.77
C LEU A 136 -4.77 0.62 1.21
N PRO A 137 -4.71 -0.17 2.30
CA PRO A 137 -5.89 -0.75 2.90
C PRO A 137 -6.75 0.32 3.58
N LEU A 138 -8.06 0.28 3.38
CA LEU A 138 -9.01 1.19 4.00
C LEU A 138 -9.91 0.43 4.99
N ARG A 139 -9.89 0.85 6.27
CA ARG A 139 -10.75 0.31 7.32
C ARG A 139 -11.71 1.39 7.84
N LEU A 140 -13.00 1.16 7.68
CA LEU A 140 -14.06 2.11 8.03
C LEU A 140 -14.92 1.56 9.16
N VAL A 141 -15.18 2.38 10.19
CA VAL A 141 -16.22 2.07 11.18
C VAL A 141 -17.57 2.12 10.47
N CYS A 142 -18.31 1.02 10.43
CA CYS A 142 -19.67 1.00 9.89
C CYS A 142 -20.69 1.20 11.03
N PRO A 143 -21.39 2.34 11.08
CA PRO A 143 -22.33 2.63 12.16
C PRO A 143 -23.47 1.60 12.24
N ASN A 144 -23.85 1.22 13.47
CA ASN A 144 -24.92 0.24 13.71
C ASN A 144 -26.26 0.62 13.07
N ASN A 145 -26.55 1.92 12.94
CA ASN A 145 -27.77 2.44 12.33
C ASN A 145 -27.72 2.44 10.79
N PHE A 146 -26.58 2.16 10.16
CA PHE A 146 -26.48 1.96 8.71
C PHE A 146 -26.88 0.54 8.32
N LEU A 147 -26.81 -0.41 9.26
CA LEU A 147 -27.04 -1.83 9.02
C LEU A 147 -28.44 -2.27 9.47
N LYS A 148 -29.04 -3.17 8.68
CA LYS A 148 -30.29 -3.88 8.93
C LYS A 148 -30.00 -5.29 9.42
N ASP A 149 -30.85 -5.82 10.30
CA ASP A 149 -30.82 -7.22 10.77
C ASP A 149 -31.46 -8.16 9.73
N SER A 150 -30.97 -8.10 8.49
CA SER A 150 -31.46 -8.88 7.35
C SER A 150 -30.53 -8.63 6.15
N SER A 151 -31.09 -8.27 4.99
CA SER A 151 -30.35 -7.93 3.77
C SER A 151 -29.89 -6.47 3.81
N ASN A 152 -28.64 -6.27 3.41
CA ASN A 152 -27.97 -4.99 3.32
C ASN A 152 -27.38 -4.81 1.92
N VAL A 153 -27.25 -3.57 1.48
CA VAL A 153 -26.61 -3.22 0.20
C VAL A 153 -25.35 -2.42 0.48
N LEU A 154 -24.22 -2.86 -0.09
CA LEU A 154 -22.97 -2.11 -0.19
C LEU A 154 -22.84 -1.59 -1.62
N GLU A 155 -22.68 -0.29 -1.77
CA GLU A 155 -22.41 0.36 -3.05
C GLU A 155 -21.08 1.08 -2.99
N ILE A 156 -20.26 0.87 -4.02
CA ILE A 156 -18.95 1.49 -4.15
C ILE A 156 -18.94 2.18 -5.51
N PHE A 157 -19.16 3.49 -5.49
CA PHE A 157 -19.00 4.33 -6.66
C PHE A 157 -17.50 4.63 -6.81
N LEU A 158 -16.93 4.28 -7.97
CA LEU A 158 -15.53 4.50 -8.28
C LEU A 158 -15.38 5.40 -9.48
N THR A 159 -14.77 6.56 -9.27
CA THR A 159 -14.21 7.37 -10.35
C THR A 159 -12.78 6.88 -10.61
N PRO A 160 -12.46 6.41 -11.83
CA PRO A 160 -11.11 6.04 -12.20
C PRO A 160 -10.10 7.15 -11.93
N TRP A 161 -8.93 6.77 -11.41
CA TRP A 161 -7.77 7.63 -11.36
C TRP A 161 -7.44 8.13 -12.77
N SER A 162 -7.32 9.44 -12.91
CA SER A 162 -6.91 10.09 -14.16
C SER A 162 -5.57 10.83 -14.02
N GLY A 163 -4.99 10.82 -12.82
CA GLY A 163 -3.91 11.74 -12.48
C GLY A 163 -4.47 13.15 -12.30
N GLY A 164 -3.71 13.98 -11.58
CA GLY A 164 -4.15 15.34 -11.31
C GLY A 164 -3.74 15.85 -9.94
N LYS A 165 -4.10 17.11 -9.68
CA LYS A 165 -3.58 17.89 -8.55
C LYS A 165 -3.86 17.25 -7.18
N ASN A 166 -4.99 16.58 -7.01
CA ASN A 166 -5.45 16.02 -5.72
C ASN A 166 -5.51 14.49 -5.71
N GLU A 167 -4.83 13.82 -6.66
CA GLU A 167 -4.79 12.36 -6.77
C GLU A 167 -3.38 11.83 -6.54
N PHE A 168 -3.29 10.65 -5.93
CA PHE A 168 -2.01 9.97 -5.68
C PHE A 168 -1.94 8.65 -6.46
N PRO A 169 -0.88 8.42 -7.27
CA PRO A 169 0.14 9.40 -7.68
C PRO A 169 -0.45 10.51 -8.55
N ARG A 170 0.18 11.68 -8.55
CA ARG A 170 -0.26 12.81 -9.40
C ARG A 170 0.05 12.56 -10.88
N TRP A 171 1.17 11.91 -11.12
CA TRP A 171 1.71 11.58 -12.44
C TRP A 171 2.49 10.28 -12.36
N ILE A 172 2.59 9.57 -13.48
CA ILE A 172 3.34 8.32 -13.59
C ILE A 172 4.15 8.37 -14.88
N PRO A 173 5.46 8.03 -14.83
CA PRO A 173 6.27 7.91 -16.03
C PRO A 173 5.67 6.99 -17.09
N VAL A 174 5.88 7.35 -18.35
CA VAL A 174 5.61 6.45 -19.48
C VAL A 174 6.52 5.22 -19.36
N ASN A 175 5.97 4.05 -19.74
CA ASN A 175 6.56 2.71 -19.59
C ASN A 175 6.44 2.08 -18.20
N LEU A 176 5.65 2.64 -17.29
CA LEU A 176 5.20 1.91 -16.11
C LEU A 176 3.90 1.17 -16.39
N PRO A 177 3.64 0.08 -15.63
CA PRO A 177 2.33 -0.53 -15.58
C PRO A 177 1.23 0.50 -15.39
N ARG A 178 0.19 0.40 -16.22
CA ARG A 178 -1.03 1.17 -16.05
C ARG A 178 -1.58 0.96 -14.63
N ILE A 179 -2.07 2.04 -13.99
CA ILE A 179 -2.91 1.89 -12.81
C ILE A 179 -4.28 1.43 -13.26
N ASP A 180 -4.65 0.23 -12.83
CA ASP A 180 -6.00 -0.26 -13.00
C ASP A 180 -6.90 0.16 -11.84
N ASN A 181 -8.13 0.52 -12.18
CA ASN A 181 -9.13 1.03 -11.26
C ASN A 181 -10.13 -0.06 -10.89
N GLY A 182 -10.73 0.03 -9.71
CA GLY A 182 -11.62 -1.00 -9.20
C GLY A 182 -11.25 -1.49 -7.81
N ILE A 183 -11.82 -2.64 -7.46
CA ILE A 183 -11.57 -3.34 -6.21
C ILE A 183 -10.36 -4.27 -6.43
N THR A 184 -9.17 -3.85 -6.01
CA THR A 184 -7.91 -4.55 -6.34
C THR A 184 -7.59 -5.71 -5.41
N ALA A 185 -8.20 -5.74 -4.22
CA ALA A 185 -8.01 -6.79 -3.22
C ALA A 185 -9.31 -7.04 -2.42
N PRO A 186 -9.37 -8.09 -1.57
CA PRO A 186 -10.60 -8.50 -0.89
C PRO A 186 -11.30 -7.39 -0.08
N VAL A 187 -12.63 -7.46 -0.08
CA VAL A 187 -13.51 -6.63 0.76
C VAL A 187 -14.22 -7.55 1.75
N TYR A 188 -14.36 -7.10 3.00
CA TYR A 188 -15.05 -7.88 4.03
C TYR A 188 -15.57 -7.00 5.17
N LEU A 189 -16.63 -7.49 5.83
CA LEU A 189 -17.13 -6.92 7.07
C LEU A 189 -16.52 -7.67 8.25
N GLU A 190 -15.79 -6.98 9.10
CA GLU A 190 -15.28 -7.49 10.37
C GLU A 190 -16.26 -7.15 11.50
N ILE A 191 -16.58 -8.13 12.33
CA ILE A 191 -17.50 -8.01 13.45
C ILE A 191 -16.74 -8.31 14.74
N THR A 192 -16.76 -7.36 15.67
CA THR A 192 -16.11 -7.51 16.98
C THR A 192 -17.02 -8.20 18.00
N PRO A 193 -16.47 -8.82 19.04
CA PRO A 193 -17.23 -9.08 20.26
C PRO A 193 -17.66 -7.77 20.94
N THR A 194 -18.53 -7.88 21.96
CA THR A 194 -19.05 -6.72 22.71
C THR A 194 -17.94 -5.91 23.37
N VAL A 195 -17.00 -6.57 24.04
CA VAL A 195 -15.76 -5.97 24.54
C VAL A 195 -14.62 -6.50 23.68
N PHE A 196 -13.84 -5.62 23.07
CA PHE A 196 -12.82 -6.00 22.10
C PHE A 196 -11.57 -5.14 22.24
N ILE A 197 -10.45 -5.65 21.74
CA ILE A 197 -9.17 -4.94 21.70
C ILE A 197 -9.19 -4.01 20.48
N SER A 198 -9.36 -2.71 20.67
CA SER A 198 -9.38 -1.76 19.55
C SER A 198 -7.97 -1.51 19.03
N ASN A 199 -6.98 -1.38 19.92
CA ASN A 199 -5.60 -1.11 19.57
C ASN A 199 -4.62 -1.78 20.55
N LEU A 200 -3.39 -2.01 20.08
CA LEU A 200 -2.25 -2.46 20.88
C LEU A 200 -1.02 -1.69 20.43
N THR A 201 -0.54 -0.77 21.26
CA THR A 201 0.76 -0.12 21.07
C THR A 201 1.84 -0.91 21.81
N ALA A 202 3.03 -0.98 21.23
CA ALA A 202 4.18 -1.63 21.85
C ALA A 202 5.47 -0.97 21.35
N GLU A 203 6.21 -0.39 22.28
CA GLU A 203 7.54 0.18 22.12
C GLU A 203 8.58 -0.87 22.58
N VAL A 204 9.71 -0.98 21.88
CA VAL A 204 10.70 -2.04 22.13
C VAL A 204 12.08 -1.44 22.38
N LYS A 205 12.49 -1.40 23.65
CA LYS A 205 13.84 -0.99 24.04
C LYS A 205 14.71 -2.22 24.27
N THR A 206 15.81 -2.31 23.53
CA THR A 206 16.74 -3.45 23.63
C THR A 206 18.07 -2.97 24.19
N ASP A 207 18.49 -3.60 25.29
CA ASP A 207 19.79 -3.44 25.93
C ASP A 207 20.72 -4.60 25.52
N SER A 208 21.90 -4.74 26.15
CA SER A 208 22.87 -5.82 25.86
C SER A 208 22.23 -7.22 25.94
N ASP A 209 21.53 -7.50 27.05
CA ASP A 209 21.07 -8.84 27.42
C ASP A 209 19.55 -8.94 27.62
N SER A 210 18.84 -7.81 27.59
CA SER A 210 17.40 -7.76 27.85
C SER A 210 16.65 -6.90 26.84
N THR A 211 15.38 -7.19 26.68
CA THR A 211 14.45 -6.35 25.92
C THR A 211 13.29 -5.98 26.83
N ARG A 212 12.97 -4.69 26.88
CA ARG A 212 11.79 -4.14 27.53
C ARG A 212 10.76 -3.79 26.46
N ILE A 213 9.54 -4.28 26.65
CA ILE A 213 8.39 -3.98 25.81
C ILE A 213 7.37 -3.25 26.67
N SER A 214 7.07 -2.00 26.34
CA SER A 214 6.10 -1.16 27.05
C SER A 214 5.05 -0.63 26.09
N GLY A 215 3.82 -0.45 26.55
CA GLY A 215 2.77 0.08 25.71
C GLY A 215 1.39 0.03 26.37
N THR A 216 0.36 0.12 25.55
CA THR A 216 -1.02 0.19 26.00
C THR A 216 -1.90 -0.75 25.20
N VAL A 217 -2.69 -1.54 25.90
CA VAL A 217 -3.84 -2.26 25.32
C VAL A 217 -5.05 -1.35 25.43
N THR A 218 -5.62 -0.96 24.30
CA THR A 218 -6.87 -0.18 24.29
C THR A 218 -8.04 -1.13 24.07
N LEU A 219 -8.94 -1.17 25.04
CA LEU A 219 -10.20 -1.90 24.96
C LEU A 219 -11.34 -0.95 24.62
N GLN A 220 -12.32 -1.45 23.88
CA GLN A 220 -13.55 -0.73 23.57
C GLN A 220 -14.78 -1.62 23.76
N THR A 221 -15.90 -0.98 24.09
CA THR A 221 -17.21 -1.64 24.25
C THR A 221 -18.35 -0.80 23.69
N GLY A 222 -19.48 -1.44 23.42
CA GLY A 222 -20.71 -0.79 22.98
C GLY A 222 -21.44 -0.05 24.09
N THR A 223 -21.30 -0.50 25.33
CA THR A 223 -22.10 -0.07 26.47
C THR A 223 -21.21 0.25 27.67
N TYR A 224 -20.73 -0.77 28.38
CA TYR A 224 -19.89 -0.66 29.57
C TYR A 224 -18.97 -1.88 29.68
N PHE A 225 -18.01 -1.83 30.61
CA PHE A 225 -17.11 -2.94 30.92
C PHE A 225 -17.63 -3.70 32.16
N PRO A 226 -18.15 -4.93 32.01
CA PRO A 226 -18.55 -5.73 33.15
C PRO A 226 -17.34 -6.39 33.82
N ASP A 227 -17.53 -6.93 35.02
CA ASP A 227 -16.50 -7.68 35.75
C ASP A 227 -16.03 -8.96 35.04
N GLY A 228 -14.82 -9.39 35.44
CA GLY A 228 -14.26 -10.69 35.10
C GLY A 228 -13.45 -10.74 33.80
N TYR A 229 -13.11 -9.57 33.24
CA TYR A 229 -12.20 -9.48 32.10
C TYR A 229 -10.73 -9.44 32.52
N SER A 230 -9.87 -10.06 31.71
CA SER A 230 -8.41 -10.00 31.86
C SER A 230 -7.75 -10.03 30.50
N ILE A 231 -6.53 -9.49 30.40
CA ILE A 231 -5.71 -9.55 29.20
C ILE A 231 -4.50 -10.43 29.49
N ASP A 232 -4.33 -11.48 28.70
CA ASP A 232 -3.09 -12.26 28.65
C ASP A 232 -2.19 -11.70 27.54
N LEU A 233 -1.12 -11.01 27.94
CA LEU A 233 -0.06 -10.57 27.04
C LEU A 233 1.00 -11.66 26.89
N THR A 234 1.41 -11.97 25.66
CA THR A 234 2.47 -12.95 25.37
C THR A 234 3.44 -12.41 24.33
N ILE A 235 4.72 -12.37 24.68
CA ILE A 235 5.80 -12.05 23.74
C ILE A 235 6.34 -13.36 23.16
N ARG A 236 6.22 -13.55 21.84
CA ARG A 236 6.68 -14.77 21.16
C ARG A 236 7.15 -14.53 19.73
N ASN A 237 7.95 -15.45 19.21
CA ASN A 237 8.11 -15.65 17.77
C ASN A 237 7.58 -17.04 17.38
N ARG A 238 7.84 -17.50 16.14
CA ARG A 238 7.40 -18.83 15.69
C ARG A 238 8.02 -19.98 16.47
N LYS A 239 9.21 -19.80 17.04
CA LYS A 239 10.01 -20.86 17.68
C LYS A 239 9.80 -20.94 19.19
N ARG A 240 9.65 -19.79 19.88
CA ARG A 240 9.57 -19.75 21.35
C ARG A 240 8.74 -18.59 21.88
N ARG A 241 8.27 -18.77 23.12
CA ARG A 241 7.73 -17.72 23.99
C ARG A 241 8.86 -17.12 24.84
N PHE A 242 8.85 -15.81 25.00
CA PHE A 242 9.86 -15.03 25.71
C PHE A 242 9.36 -14.46 27.04
N GLY A 243 8.11 -14.01 27.06
CA GLY A 243 7.51 -13.40 28.24
C GLY A 243 5.99 -13.53 28.23
N ARG A 244 5.40 -13.39 29.41
CA ARG A 244 3.96 -13.36 29.61
C ARG A 244 3.63 -12.39 30.74
N LEU A 245 2.52 -11.67 30.60
CA LEU A 245 1.95 -10.84 31.64
C LEU A 245 0.43 -11.00 31.60
N ARG A 246 -0.20 -11.10 32.77
CA ARG A 246 -1.66 -11.06 32.89
C ARG A 246 -2.05 -9.74 33.55
N LEU A 247 -3.00 -9.05 32.95
CA LEU A 247 -3.55 -7.79 33.42
C LEU A 247 -5.03 -7.98 33.74
N THR A 248 -5.49 -7.42 34.85
CA THR A 248 -6.91 -7.33 35.16
C THR A 248 -7.52 -6.15 34.42
N VAL A 249 -8.73 -6.33 33.89
CA VAL A 249 -9.52 -5.25 33.30
C VAL A 249 -10.54 -4.82 34.34
N PRO A 250 -10.47 -3.58 34.87
CA PRO A 250 -11.46 -3.09 35.81
C PRO A 250 -12.84 -3.01 35.18
N SER A 251 -13.89 -3.31 35.94
CA SER A 251 -15.25 -2.93 35.55
C SER A 251 -15.37 -1.42 35.49
N ASP A 252 -16.16 -0.92 34.54
CA ASP A 252 -16.45 0.50 34.41
C ASP A 252 -17.80 0.67 33.73
N SER A 253 -18.76 1.25 34.45
CA SER A 253 -20.13 1.51 33.98
C SER A 253 -20.25 2.79 33.14
N ASN A 254 -19.26 3.68 33.22
CA ASN A 254 -19.37 5.06 32.75
C ASN A 254 -18.56 5.31 31.46
N HIS A 255 -17.57 4.47 31.17
CA HIS A 255 -16.73 4.61 29.99
C HIS A 255 -16.86 3.44 29.01
N THR A 256 -16.74 3.76 27.72
CA THR A 256 -16.77 2.79 26.61
C THR A 256 -15.37 2.48 26.06
N VAL A 257 -14.34 3.14 26.59
CA VAL A 257 -12.93 2.96 26.22
C VAL A 257 -12.12 2.82 27.50
N GLN A 258 -11.22 1.84 27.55
CA GLN A 258 -10.22 1.71 28.61
C GLN A 258 -8.83 1.54 28.00
N GLN A 259 -7.84 2.17 28.62
CA GLN A 259 -6.43 2.06 28.25
C GLN A 259 -5.68 1.40 29.39
N ILE A 260 -5.13 0.21 29.13
CA ILE A 260 -4.43 -0.58 30.13
C ILE A 260 -2.94 -0.58 29.76
N PRO A 261 -2.11 0.20 30.48
CA PRO A 261 -0.68 0.22 30.24
C PRO A 261 -0.03 -1.09 30.70
N PHE A 262 1.09 -1.44 30.08
CA PHE A 262 1.86 -2.61 30.44
C PHE A 262 3.35 -2.40 30.22
N GLU A 263 4.16 -3.17 30.95
CA GLU A 263 5.58 -3.33 30.71
C GLU A 263 5.96 -4.81 30.90
N ILE A 264 6.69 -5.38 29.96
CA ILE A 264 7.24 -6.74 30.03
C ILE A 264 8.74 -6.65 29.79
N LYS A 265 9.54 -7.04 30.78
CA LYS A 265 10.98 -7.28 30.62
C LYS A 265 11.22 -8.75 30.30
N THR A 266 12.01 -9.01 29.27
CA THR A 266 12.39 -10.36 28.81
C THR A 266 13.89 -10.42 28.55
N VAL A 267 14.43 -11.63 28.40
CA VAL A 267 15.71 -11.85 27.69
C VAL A 267 15.68 -11.17 26.33
N ARG A 268 16.85 -10.79 25.82
CA ARG A 268 16.99 -10.12 24.53
C ARG A 268 16.23 -10.86 23.42
N LEU A 269 15.34 -10.13 22.75
CA LEU A 269 14.64 -10.64 21.58
C LEU A 269 15.62 -10.74 20.40
N PRO A 270 15.56 -11.82 19.60
CA PRO A 270 16.27 -11.91 18.33
C PRO A 270 15.83 -10.75 17.44
N ALA A 271 16.79 -9.98 16.94
CA ALA A 271 16.51 -8.88 16.06
C ALA A 271 16.37 -9.36 14.61
N TRP A 272 15.54 -8.67 13.83
CA TRP A 272 15.33 -8.97 12.42
C TRP A 272 16.50 -8.44 11.58
N SER A 273 17.05 -9.29 10.72
CA SER A 273 17.97 -8.89 9.66
C SER A 273 17.69 -9.68 8.37
N PRO A 274 18.26 -9.28 7.22
CA PRO A 274 18.17 -10.06 5.97
C PRO A 274 18.62 -11.53 6.11
N GLU A 275 19.62 -11.77 6.95
CA GLU A 275 20.18 -13.09 7.26
C GLU A 275 19.34 -13.84 8.31
N VAL A 276 18.76 -13.12 9.25
CA VAL A 276 17.92 -13.66 10.34
C VAL A 276 16.52 -13.01 10.30
N PRO A 277 15.64 -13.42 9.36
CA PRO A 277 14.32 -12.81 9.17
C PRO A 277 13.28 -13.25 10.21
N VAL A 278 13.58 -13.03 11.49
CA VAL A 278 12.72 -13.40 12.61
C VAL A 278 11.71 -12.29 12.92
N ILE A 279 10.44 -12.65 13.07
CA ILE A 279 9.38 -11.72 13.48
C ILE A 279 8.93 -12.08 14.89
N ASN A 280 9.05 -11.11 15.79
CA ASN A 280 8.53 -11.21 17.15
C ASN A 280 7.14 -10.55 17.20
N TYR A 281 6.27 -11.03 18.09
CA TYR A 281 4.92 -10.54 18.25
C TYR A 281 4.62 -10.31 19.74
N CYS A 282 3.85 -9.26 20.01
CA CYS A 282 3.05 -9.15 21.22
C CYS A 282 1.63 -9.62 20.89
N GLN A 283 1.18 -10.72 21.49
CA GLN A 283 -0.25 -11.05 21.51
C GLN A 283 -0.91 -10.47 22.73
N ALA A 284 -2.04 -9.83 22.51
CA ALA A 284 -3.03 -9.57 23.55
C ALA A 284 -4.22 -10.49 23.35
N LEU A 285 -4.47 -11.35 24.33
CA LEU A 285 -5.65 -12.21 24.39
C LEU A 285 -6.59 -11.69 25.47
N LEU A 286 -7.75 -11.17 25.06
CA LEU A 286 -8.82 -10.77 25.98
C LEU A 286 -9.60 -12.00 26.42
N ARG A 287 -9.75 -12.18 27.73
CA ARG A 287 -10.47 -13.29 28.35
C ARG A 287 -11.59 -12.79 29.24
N ARG A 288 -12.66 -13.57 29.33
CA ARG A 288 -13.66 -13.48 30.41
C ARG A 288 -13.70 -14.83 31.12
N GLY A 289 -13.08 -14.92 32.29
CA GLY A 289 -12.75 -16.21 32.92
C GLY A 289 -11.95 -17.13 31.97
N TYR A 290 -12.47 -18.33 31.72
CA TYR A 290 -11.83 -19.31 30.82
C TYR A 290 -12.09 -19.06 29.32
N LYS A 291 -13.05 -18.22 28.95
CA LYS A 291 -13.42 -17.95 27.56
C LYS A 291 -12.45 -16.96 26.91
N ARG A 292 -11.95 -17.29 25.71
CA ARG A 292 -11.23 -16.37 24.82
C ARG A 292 -12.24 -15.50 24.08
N VAL A 293 -12.16 -14.18 24.26
CA VAL A 293 -13.16 -13.23 23.75
C VAL A 293 -12.68 -12.54 22.48
N ASP A 294 -11.47 -11.97 22.51
CA ASP A 294 -10.84 -11.31 21.38
C ASP A 294 -9.33 -11.52 21.43
N GLU A 295 -8.66 -11.38 20.30
CA GLU A 295 -7.21 -11.53 20.22
C GLU A 295 -6.63 -10.60 19.16
N LEU A 296 -5.50 -9.96 19.50
CA LEU A 296 -4.76 -9.10 18.59
C LEU A 296 -3.27 -9.46 18.61
N HIS A 297 -2.68 -9.69 17.43
CA HIS A 297 -1.27 -9.96 17.25
C HIS A 297 -0.59 -8.73 16.66
N LYS A 298 0.24 -8.03 17.44
CA LYS A 298 1.04 -6.90 16.97
C LYS A 298 2.47 -7.35 16.68
N PRO A 299 2.99 -7.25 15.44
CA PRO A 299 4.41 -7.42 15.16
C PRO A 299 5.24 -6.41 15.97
N LEU A 300 6.38 -6.86 16.48
CA LEU A 300 7.35 -6.04 17.19
C LEU A 300 8.54 -5.77 16.28
N LEU A 301 8.84 -4.49 16.05
CA LEU A 301 10.02 -4.09 15.29
C LEU A 301 11.26 -4.16 16.17
N VAL A 302 11.86 -5.35 16.23
CA VAL A 302 13.13 -5.57 16.91
C VAL A 302 14.23 -5.46 15.86
N ARG A 303 14.67 -4.24 15.55
CA ARG A 303 15.81 -3.95 14.68
C ARG A 303 16.28 -2.51 14.85
N LYS A 304 17.54 -2.22 14.55
CA LYS A 304 18.08 -0.86 14.46
C LYS A 304 18.60 -0.58 13.06
N ILE A 305 18.08 0.46 12.40
CA ILE A 305 18.61 0.92 11.12
C ILE A 305 19.44 2.18 11.37
N THR A 306 20.64 2.25 10.84
CA THR A 306 21.43 3.48 10.88
C THR A 306 22.06 3.78 9.54
N LEU A 307 22.16 5.08 9.25
CA LEU A 307 22.95 5.59 8.15
C LEU A 307 24.29 6.04 8.74
N GLY A 308 25.40 5.40 8.33
CA GLY A 308 26.74 5.92 8.57
C GLY A 308 27.30 6.60 7.33
N ASN A 309 28.51 7.15 7.40
CA ASN A 309 29.21 7.74 6.25
C ASN A 309 29.28 6.73 5.10
N HIS A 310 28.36 6.86 4.13
CA HIS A 310 28.22 6.06 2.90
C HIS A 310 27.66 4.63 3.00
N PHE A 311 27.09 4.20 4.13
CA PHE A 311 26.49 2.87 4.18
C PHE A 311 25.30 2.78 5.14
N VAL A 312 24.38 1.89 4.79
CA VAL A 312 23.26 1.49 5.65
C VAL A 312 23.74 0.37 6.56
N ARG A 313 23.35 0.40 7.84
CA ARG A 313 23.52 -0.69 8.79
C ARG A 313 22.17 -1.20 9.28
N VAL A 314 22.08 -2.52 9.43
CA VAL A 314 20.95 -3.21 10.08
C VAL A 314 21.52 -3.91 11.31
N ASP A 315 21.06 -3.50 12.49
CA ASP A 315 21.59 -3.90 13.81
C ASP A 315 23.12 -3.82 13.90
N GLY A 316 23.68 -2.72 13.39
CA GLY A 316 25.12 -2.46 13.41
C GLY A 316 25.91 -3.14 12.30
N ILE A 317 25.31 -4.10 11.57
CA ILE A 317 25.96 -4.81 10.46
C ILE A 317 25.83 -3.98 9.19
N ARG A 318 26.97 -3.63 8.58
CA ARG A 318 27.03 -2.90 7.31
C ARG A 318 26.39 -3.72 6.19
N GLN A 319 25.47 -3.10 5.47
CA GLN A 319 24.81 -3.68 4.32
C GLN A 319 25.48 -3.19 3.04
N ARG A 320 25.91 -4.11 2.18
CA ARG A 320 26.21 -3.80 0.78
C ARG A 320 24.89 -3.83 0.01
N ILE A 321 24.46 -2.68 -0.48
CA ILE A 321 23.17 -2.56 -1.18
C ILE A 321 23.30 -3.14 -2.59
N ASN A 322 22.69 -4.30 -2.81
CA ASN A 322 22.50 -4.93 -4.11
C ASN A 322 21.00 -4.94 -4.39
N GLY A 323 20.51 -3.86 -5.01
CA GLY A 323 19.09 -3.58 -5.18
C GLY A 323 18.53 -3.95 -6.56
N ILE A 324 17.23 -4.22 -6.60
CA ILE A 324 16.43 -4.30 -7.83
C ILE A 324 15.17 -3.45 -7.70
N ASN A 325 14.79 -2.75 -8.77
CA ASN A 325 13.49 -2.08 -8.86
C ASN A 325 12.41 -3.12 -9.19
N TYR A 326 11.29 -3.10 -8.47
CA TYR A 326 10.23 -4.08 -8.61
C TYR A 326 8.86 -3.40 -8.66
N VAL A 327 8.09 -3.75 -9.69
CA VAL A 327 6.67 -3.42 -9.80
C VAL A 327 5.94 -4.73 -10.05
N TYR A 328 4.98 -5.06 -9.19
CA TYR A 328 4.24 -6.30 -9.34
C TYR A 328 3.28 -6.24 -10.52
N GLN A 329 3.31 -7.28 -11.36
CA GLN A 329 2.27 -7.58 -12.33
C GLN A 329 1.89 -9.06 -12.24
N ASP A 330 0.59 -9.36 -12.33
CA ASP A 330 0.15 -10.73 -12.53
C ASP A 330 0.47 -11.20 -13.97
N HIS A 331 0.22 -12.48 -14.27
CA HIS A 331 0.47 -13.02 -15.62
C HIS A 331 -0.28 -12.32 -16.76
N ARG A 332 -1.28 -11.48 -16.44
CA ARG A 332 -2.09 -10.73 -17.42
C ARG A 332 -1.65 -9.26 -17.51
N GLY A 333 -0.72 -8.81 -16.66
CA GLY A 333 -0.24 -7.43 -16.64
C GLY A 333 -1.12 -6.44 -15.85
N VAL A 334 -2.15 -6.91 -15.13
CA VAL A 334 -3.19 -6.04 -14.51
C VAL A 334 -3.03 -5.85 -13.00
N GLY A 335 -1.95 -6.39 -12.42
CA GLY A 335 -1.60 -6.15 -11.01
C GLY A 335 -2.53 -6.76 -9.96
N LEU A 336 -3.46 -7.66 -10.33
CA LEU A 336 -4.31 -8.36 -9.36
C LEU A 336 -3.51 -9.28 -8.43
N LEU A 337 -3.80 -9.22 -7.13
CA LEU A 337 -2.97 -9.82 -6.10
C LEU A 337 -2.90 -11.36 -6.19
N HIS A 338 -1.72 -11.90 -6.44
CA HIS A 338 -1.47 -13.34 -6.48
C HIS A 338 -0.27 -13.73 -5.62
N ARG A 339 -0.54 -14.22 -4.40
CA ARG A 339 0.49 -14.56 -3.40
C ARG A 339 1.63 -15.42 -3.93
N GLN A 340 1.32 -16.47 -4.69
CA GLN A 340 2.35 -17.40 -5.17
C GLN A 340 3.26 -16.77 -6.23
N LEU A 341 2.76 -15.83 -7.03
CA LEU A 341 3.59 -15.12 -8.02
C LEU A 341 4.52 -14.13 -7.33
N LEU A 342 3.98 -13.33 -6.41
CA LEU A 342 4.79 -12.47 -5.54
C LEU A 342 5.89 -13.26 -4.82
N LEU A 343 5.55 -14.39 -4.22
CA LEU A 343 6.52 -15.23 -3.51
C LEU A 343 7.59 -15.76 -4.48
N HIS A 344 7.19 -16.24 -5.65
CA HIS A 344 8.11 -16.75 -6.68
C HIS A 344 9.09 -15.68 -7.16
N ASP A 345 8.59 -14.48 -7.46
CA ASP A 345 9.41 -13.35 -7.88
C ASP A 345 10.43 -12.98 -6.79
N LEU A 346 9.98 -12.82 -5.56
CA LEU A 346 10.85 -12.45 -4.44
C LEU A 346 11.87 -13.55 -4.11
N GLN A 347 11.51 -14.82 -4.25
CA GLN A 347 12.44 -15.93 -4.10
C GLN A 347 13.53 -15.91 -5.19
N LYS A 348 13.15 -15.63 -6.44
CA LYS A 348 14.12 -15.48 -7.54
C LYS A 348 15.05 -14.30 -7.31
N ILE A 349 14.51 -13.16 -6.89
CA ILE A 349 15.29 -11.96 -6.55
C ILE A 349 16.33 -12.31 -5.48
N LYS A 350 15.90 -12.93 -4.37
CA LYS A 350 16.82 -13.35 -3.31
C LYS A 350 17.86 -14.36 -3.80
N ALA A 351 17.45 -15.36 -4.59
CA ALA A 351 18.35 -16.38 -5.13
C ALA A 351 19.41 -15.82 -6.08
N LYS A 352 19.14 -14.69 -6.73
CA LYS A 352 20.10 -13.96 -7.57
C LYS A 352 21.08 -13.07 -6.78
N GLY A 353 20.97 -13.05 -5.45
CA GLY A 353 21.89 -12.30 -4.58
C GLY A 353 21.48 -10.84 -4.34
N PHE A 354 20.30 -10.43 -4.80
CA PHE A 354 19.73 -9.14 -4.41
C PHE A 354 19.26 -9.20 -2.95
N ASN A 355 19.57 -8.16 -2.19
CA ASN A 355 19.16 -8.02 -0.79
C ASN A 355 18.22 -6.84 -0.55
N VAL A 356 18.07 -5.95 -1.54
CA VAL A 356 17.15 -4.81 -1.50
C VAL A 356 16.16 -4.92 -2.66
N VAL A 357 14.89 -4.68 -2.36
CA VAL A 357 13.83 -4.47 -3.36
C VAL A 357 13.35 -3.04 -3.21
N ARG A 358 13.56 -2.22 -4.24
CA ARG A 358 12.98 -0.88 -4.34
C ARG A 358 11.64 -0.98 -5.06
N VAL A 359 10.57 -0.54 -4.41
CA VAL A 359 9.21 -0.59 -4.93
C VAL A 359 8.76 0.84 -5.19
N GLY A 360 8.31 1.13 -6.41
CA GLY A 360 7.77 2.44 -6.78
C GLY A 360 6.79 2.33 -7.95
N PHE A 361 5.97 3.33 -8.25
CA PHE A 361 5.85 4.68 -7.65
C PHE A 361 4.73 4.77 -6.60
N TYR A 362 4.33 3.63 -6.05
CA TYR A 362 3.22 3.53 -5.10
C TYR A 362 3.42 2.32 -4.18
N PRO A 363 2.78 2.31 -2.99
CA PRO A 363 2.81 1.18 -2.07
C PRO A 363 2.44 -0.14 -2.74
N ALA A 364 3.16 -1.19 -2.38
CA ALA A 364 2.71 -2.54 -2.67
C ALA A 364 1.65 -2.98 -1.66
N SER A 365 0.93 -4.06 -2.01
CA SER A 365 0.01 -4.69 -1.05
C SER A 365 0.73 -5.11 0.24
N SER A 366 0.03 -5.13 1.38
CA SER A 366 0.58 -5.59 2.66
C SER A 366 1.12 -7.04 2.61
N LEU A 367 0.64 -7.85 1.66
CA LEU A 367 1.17 -9.18 1.39
C LEU A 367 2.61 -9.15 0.87
N PHE A 368 2.98 -8.17 0.03
CA PHE A 368 4.35 -8.01 -0.45
C PHE A 368 5.32 -7.82 0.72
N TYR A 369 5.02 -6.87 1.62
CA TYR A 369 5.90 -6.58 2.77
C TYR A 369 6.00 -7.77 3.72
N HIS A 370 4.92 -8.54 3.89
CA HIS A 370 4.98 -9.77 4.67
C HIS A 370 5.93 -10.81 4.06
N LEU A 371 5.95 -10.93 2.74
CA LEU A 371 6.84 -11.84 2.05
C LEU A 371 8.30 -11.36 2.17
N THR A 372 8.57 -10.07 2.01
CA THR A 372 9.92 -9.51 2.22
C THR A 372 10.40 -9.65 3.66
N ASP A 373 9.51 -9.48 4.66
CA ASP A 373 9.82 -9.74 6.07
C ASP A 373 10.30 -11.18 6.26
N SER A 374 9.55 -12.15 5.69
CA SER A 374 9.82 -13.58 5.85
C SER A 374 11.04 -14.06 5.07
N LEU A 375 11.30 -13.43 3.92
CA LEU A 375 12.44 -13.74 3.07
C LEU A 375 13.69 -13.00 3.49
N GLY A 376 13.64 -12.02 4.39
CA GLY A 376 14.83 -11.23 4.74
C GLY A 376 15.33 -10.41 3.55
N LEU A 377 14.40 -9.72 2.86
CA LEU A 377 14.72 -8.73 1.84
C LEU A 377 14.44 -7.34 2.43
N LEU A 378 15.37 -6.41 2.25
CA LEU A 378 15.18 -5.01 2.63
C LEU A 378 14.26 -4.35 1.60
N CYS A 379 13.26 -3.61 2.06
CA CYS A 379 12.32 -2.90 1.21
C CYS A 379 12.57 -1.39 1.28
N PHE A 380 12.77 -0.80 0.11
CA PHE A 380 12.85 0.64 -0.11
C PHE A 380 11.56 1.04 -0.82
N GLN A 381 10.70 1.80 -0.15
CA GLN A 381 9.39 2.14 -0.69
C GLN A 381 9.37 3.57 -1.22
N ASP A 382 9.11 3.73 -2.50
CA ASP A 382 8.76 5.02 -3.10
C ASP A 382 7.29 5.33 -2.85
N LEU A 383 7.00 6.46 -2.19
CA LEU A 383 5.64 6.95 -2.03
C LEU A 383 5.17 7.69 -3.28
N PRO A 384 3.85 7.82 -3.52
CA PRO A 384 3.28 8.42 -4.74
C PRO A 384 3.35 9.96 -4.73
N LEU A 385 4.45 10.50 -4.21
CA LEU A 385 4.76 11.93 -4.10
C LEU A 385 5.71 12.33 -5.23
N THR A 386 5.19 12.32 -6.46
CA THR A 386 5.98 12.57 -7.68
C THR A 386 6.03 14.05 -8.05
N LEU A 387 7.14 14.49 -8.65
CA LEU A 387 7.30 15.83 -9.24
C LEU A 387 7.19 16.97 -8.21
N LEU A 388 7.67 16.76 -6.99
CA LEU A 388 7.57 17.76 -5.93
C LEU A 388 8.35 19.04 -6.28
N ASN A 389 7.71 20.18 -6.06
CA ASN A 389 8.28 21.51 -6.19
C ASN A 389 7.60 22.49 -5.20
N GLU A 390 8.13 23.71 -5.08
CA GLU A 390 7.64 24.74 -4.16
C GLU A 390 6.14 25.01 -4.33
N LYS A 391 5.63 25.06 -5.57
CA LYS A 391 4.21 25.33 -5.85
C LYS A 391 3.30 24.22 -5.36
N ILE A 392 3.74 22.96 -5.45
CA ILE A 392 2.97 21.80 -4.97
C ILE A 392 3.00 21.75 -3.44
N LEU A 393 4.17 21.95 -2.84
CA LEU A 393 4.34 21.94 -1.39
C LEU A 393 3.60 23.11 -0.72
N ALA A 394 3.42 24.24 -1.43
CA ALA A 394 2.64 25.38 -0.96
C ALA A 394 1.11 25.15 -1.03
N ASP A 395 0.63 24.11 -1.71
CA ASP A 395 -0.80 23.79 -1.76
C ASP A 395 -1.22 23.07 -0.48
N SER A 396 -1.99 23.75 0.37
CA SER A 396 -2.41 23.20 1.67
C SER A 396 -3.27 21.94 1.57
N VAL A 397 -4.12 21.81 0.54
CA VAL A 397 -4.97 20.64 0.36
C VAL A 397 -4.13 19.43 -0.03
N TRP A 398 -3.23 19.62 -0.99
CA TRP A 398 -2.30 18.57 -1.38
C TRP A 398 -1.38 18.18 -0.22
N TYR A 399 -0.84 19.17 0.51
CA TYR A 399 0.08 18.97 1.63
C TYR A 399 -0.55 18.13 2.74
N GLU A 400 -1.76 18.47 3.18
CA GLU A 400 -2.51 17.70 4.18
C GLU A 400 -2.83 16.28 3.69
N ASN A 401 -3.23 16.14 2.42
CA ASN A 401 -3.49 14.82 1.86
C ASN A 401 -2.22 13.96 1.78
N ALA A 402 -1.08 14.54 1.41
CA ALA A 402 0.22 13.86 1.36
C ALA A 402 0.66 13.40 2.76
N LEU A 403 0.50 14.25 3.78
CA LEU A 403 0.80 13.88 5.16
C LEU A 403 -0.13 12.78 5.69
N ASN A 404 -1.43 12.84 5.37
CA ASN A 404 -2.38 11.80 5.75
C ASN A 404 -2.09 10.47 5.04
N TYR A 405 -1.69 10.52 3.77
CA TYR A 405 -1.23 9.35 3.03
C TYR A 405 0.03 8.74 3.66
N LEU A 406 1.02 9.57 3.98
CA LEU A 406 2.25 9.15 4.64
C LEU A 406 1.98 8.54 6.01
N LYS A 407 1.13 9.15 6.84
CA LYS A 407 0.71 8.59 8.14
C LYS A 407 0.04 7.22 7.97
N SER A 408 -0.80 7.07 6.95
CA SER A 408 -1.46 5.80 6.62
C SER A 408 -0.44 4.73 6.22
N PHE A 409 0.53 5.07 5.36
CA PHE A 409 1.59 4.15 4.98
C PHE A 409 2.54 3.83 6.14
N LEU A 410 2.91 4.81 6.98
CA LEU A 410 3.75 4.60 8.16
C LEU A 410 3.10 3.62 9.15
N SER A 411 1.77 3.70 9.31
CA SER A 411 1.01 2.73 10.09
C SER A 411 1.21 1.30 9.56
N LEU A 412 1.08 1.10 8.23
CA LEU A 412 1.36 -0.17 7.57
C LEU A 412 2.83 -0.60 7.74
N ALA A 413 3.78 0.29 7.42
CA ALA A 413 5.21 0.03 7.51
C ALA A 413 5.65 -0.35 8.93
N SER A 414 4.99 0.18 9.97
CA SER A 414 5.27 -0.14 11.38
C SER A 414 5.06 -1.62 11.72
N GLU A 415 4.39 -2.37 10.85
CA GLU A 415 4.12 -3.80 11.01
C GLU A 415 5.13 -4.69 10.30
N HIS A 416 6.04 -4.09 9.52
CA HIS A 416 6.90 -4.77 8.57
C HIS A 416 8.38 -4.40 8.79
N PRO A 417 9.16 -5.24 9.51
CA PRO A 417 10.58 -4.98 9.74
C PRO A 417 11.41 -4.91 8.45
N SER A 418 10.95 -5.51 7.35
CA SER A 418 11.65 -5.38 6.05
C SER A 418 11.60 -3.98 5.46
N VAL A 419 10.58 -3.17 5.78
CA VAL A 419 10.50 -1.79 5.29
C VAL A 419 11.51 -0.96 6.08
N VAL A 420 12.60 -0.55 5.42
CA VAL A 420 13.73 0.14 6.08
C VAL A 420 13.97 1.54 5.56
N ALA A 421 13.49 1.86 4.36
CA ALA A 421 13.68 3.16 3.74
C ALA A 421 12.42 3.61 3.00
N LEU A 422 12.04 4.89 3.13
CA LEU A 422 10.86 5.50 2.52
C LEU A 422 11.26 6.73 1.69
N SER A 423 10.85 6.78 0.43
CA SER A 423 11.01 7.98 -0.39
C SER A 423 10.02 9.05 0.05
N LEU A 424 10.51 10.27 0.25
CA LEU A 424 9.70 11.47 0.46
C LEU A 424 9.36 12.18 -0.84
N GLY A 425 9.80 11.62 -1.96
CA GLY A 425 9.40 12.06 -3.28
C GLY A 425 10.38 11.62 -4.33
N ASN A 426 9.84 11.39 -5.52
CA ASN A 426 10.62 11.14 -6.71
C ASN A 426 10.56 12.37 -7.61
N HIS A 427 11.69 12.66 -8.27
CA HIS A 427 11.81 13.72 -9.28
C HIS A 427 11.67 15.12 -8.66
N LEU A 428 12.45 15.35 -7.60
CA LEU A 428 12.51 16.64 -6.91
C LEU A 428 13.33 17.65 -7.72
N THR A 429 12.84 18.89 -7.79
CA THR A 429 13.65 20.06 -8.19
C THR A 429 14.16 20.84 -6.99
N LYS A 430 15.26 21.58 -7.16
CA LYS A 430 15.83 22.42 -6.11
C LYS A 430 14.75 23.30 -5.46
N SER A 431 14.58 23.13 -4.15
CA SER A 431 13.61 23.79 -3.29
C SER A 431 14.25 23.95 -1.92
N GLU A 432 14.15 25.13 -1.32
CA GLU A 432 14.88 25.44 -0.08
C GLU A 432 13.94 25.78 1.09
N THR A 433 12.72 26.30 0.86
CA THR A 433 11.86 26.71 1.99
C THR A 433 10.78 25.68 2.29
N GLN A 434 9.89 25.37 1.34
CA GLN A 434 8.78 24.46 1.62
C GLN A 434 9.24 23.00 1.74
N TRP A 435 10.27 22.59 0.98
CA TRP A 435 10.87 21.26 1.12
C TRP A 435 11.42 21.04 2.52
N ASN A 436 12.21 21.99 3.04
CA ASN A 436 12.80 21.87 4.37
C ASN A 436 11.73 21.77 5.46
N ARG A 437 10.64 22.53 5.33
CA ARG A 437 9.48 22.42 6.23
C ARG A 437 8.83 21.03 6.14
N PHE A 438 8.54 20.56 4.93
CA PHE A 438 7.94 19.24 4.71
C PHE A 438 8.82 18.12 5.29
N GLU A 439 10.12 18.16 5.01
CA GLU A 439 11.09 17.20 5.53
C GLU A 439 11.13 17.20 7.07
N GLN A 440 11.18 18.38 7.70
CA GLN A 440 11.15 18.51 9.16
C GLN A 440 9.86 17.96 9.75
N GLU A 441 8.72 18.25 9.15
CA GLU A 441 7.43 17.75 9.62
C GLU A 441 7.36 16.22 9.52
N VAL A 442 7.83 15.65 8.41
CA VAL A 442 7.91 14.20 8.22
C VAL A 442 8.83 13.54 9.26
N ARG A 443 9.98 14.15 9.57
CA ARG A 443 10.89 13.65 10.61
C ARG A 443 10.28 13.70 12.01
N ASN A 444 9.43 14.68 12.26
CA ASN A 444 8.72 14.86 13.53
C ASN A 444 7.44 14.01 13.62
N LEU A 445 7.01 13.36 12.53
CA LEU A 445 5.91 12.42 12.62
C LEU A 445 6.23 11.36 13.66
N PRO A 446 5.26 10.99 14.52
CA PRO A 446 5.44 9.95 15.52
C PRO A 446 5.57 8.62 14.79
N THR A 447 6.79 8.33 14.33
CA THR A 447 7.12 7.08 13.65
C THR A 447 7.13 5.94 14.67
N GLY A 448 7.07 6.21 15.98
CA GLY A 448 7.43 5.22 17.00
C GLY A 448 8.89 4.83 16.82
N GLN A 449 9.43 3.92 17.64
CA GLN A 449 10.81 3.44 17.48
C GLN A 449 11.06 2.63 16.19
N THR A 450 10.22 2.77 15.17
CA THR A 450 10.27 2.03 13.90
C THR A 450 11.52 2.34 13.07
N ASN A 451 12.22 3.44 13.39
CA ASN A 451 13.55 3.80 12.88
C ASN A 451 13.70 3.47 11.38
N PHE A 452 12.95 4.22 10.55
CA PHE A 452 13.06 4.18 9.10
C PHE A 452 14.11 5.19 8.63
N LEU A 453 14.78 4.88 7.53
CA LEU A 453 15.49 5.89 6.75
C LEU A 453 14.47 6.60 5.85
N PHE A 454 14.61 7.91 5.73
CA PHE A 454 13.96 8.64 4.64
C PHE A 454 14.96 8.77 3.49
N TYR A 455 14.46 8.88 2.26
CA TYR A 455 15.27 9.24 1.10
C TYR A 455 14.52 10.12 0.11
N SER A 456 15.27 10.76 -0.79
CA SER A 456 14.73 11.52 -1.92
C SER A 456 15.45 11.11 -3.20
N CYS A 457 14.72 11.07 -4.32
CA CYS A 457 15.25 10.64 -5.62
C CYS A 457 15.45 11.83 -6.56
N HIS A 458 16.66 12.00 -7.07
CA HIS A 458 17.12 13.14 -7.88
C HIS A 458 17.61 12.70 -9.26
N TYR A 459 17.33 13.53 -10.28
CA TYR A 459 17.87 13.37 -11.64
C TYR A 459 19.09 14.24 -11.92
N ASP A 460 19.18 15.39 -11.23
CA ASP A 460 20.32 16.29 -11.33
C ASP A 460 21.15 16.18 -10.04
N PRO A 461 22.45 15.83 -10.13
CA PRO A 461 23.32 15.82 -8.96
C PRO A 461 23.36 17.16 -8.22
N GLN A 462 23.13 18.29 -8.90
CA GLN A 462 23.11 19.63 -8.31
C GLN A 462 21.93 19.86 -7.35
N ASN A 463 20.87 19.07 -7.47
CA ASN A 463 19.70 19.14 -6.58
C ASN A 463 19.92 18.35 -5.27
N ILE A 464 21.02 17.60 -5.16
CA ILE A 464 21.32 16.81 -3.97
C ILE A 464 21.82 17.76 -2.88
N PRO A 465 21.20 17.78 -1.69
CA PRO A 465 21.63 18.66 -0.59
C PRO A 465 23.07 18.37 -0.15
N ALA A 466 23.84 19.43 0.11
CA ALA A 466 25.23 19.32 0.55
C ALA A 466 25.37 18.62 1.91
N ASP A 467 24.43 18.90 2.82
CA ASP A 467 24.36 18.36 4.18
C ASP A 467 23.28 17.29 4.30
N ALA A 468 23.21 16.37 3.35
CA ALA A 468 22.20 15.32 3.34
C ALA A 468 22.34 14.39 4.57
N GLN A 469 21.69 14.75 5.67
CA GLN A 469 21.41 13.87 6.81
C GLN A 469 20.41 12.75 6.43
N ILE A 470 19.90 12.78 5.20
CA ILE A 470 19.02 11.81 4.56
C ILE A 470 19.81 11.02 3.53
N LEU A 471 19.47 9.74 3.39
CA LEU A 471 19.92 8.92 2.27
C LEU A 471 19.45 9.55 0.95
N SER A 472 20.34 9.93 0.04
CA SER A 472 19.91 10.40 -1.28
C SER A 472 19.96 9.27 -2.30
N CYS A 473 19.02 9.28 -3.24
CA CYS A 473 18.96 8.37 -4.36
C CYS A 473 19.17 9.17 -5.65
N PHE A 474 20.04 8.68 -6.52
CA PHE A 474 20.29 9.28 -7.84
C PHE A 474 19.78 8.35 -8.93
N GLU A 475 19.05 8.90 -9.90
CA GLU A 475 18.54 8.18 -11.07
C GLU A 475 19.32 8.59 -12.32
N LEU A 476 20.10 7.63 -12.85
CA LEU A 476 20.91 7.86 -14.04
C LEU A 476 20.09 7.59 -15.30
N MET A 477 19.70 8.68 -15.98
CA MET A 477 18.92 8.62 -17.21
C MET A 477 19.76 8.35 -18.47
N SER A 478 21.08 8.57 -18.43
CA SER A 478 21.97 8.43 -19.60
C SER A 478 22.32 6.98 -19.93
N ARG A 479 22.02 6.56 -21.17
CA ARG A 479 22.29 5.21 -21.69
C ARG A 479 23.72 5.03 -22.23
N ASN A 480 24.28 6.07 -22.84
CA ASN A 480 25.48 5.96 -23.69
C ASN A 480 26.77 6.46 -23.02
N HIS A 481 26.69 7.13 -21.87
CA HIS A 481 27.87 7.77 -21.21
C HIS A 481 27.91 7.59 -19.69
N GLN A 482 27.54 6.41 -19.20
CA GLN A 482 27.40 6.15 -17.75
C GLN A 482 28.64 6.50 -16.94
N GLU A 483 29.84 6.14 -17.39
CA GLU A 483 31.11 6.46 -16.70
C GLU A 483 31.40 7.98 -16.62
N SER A 484 31.06 8.73 -17.66
CA SER A 484 31.20 10.19 -17.67
C SER A 484 30.23 10.83 -16.67
N TYR A 485 28.98 10.35 -16.61
CA TYR A 485 28.02 10.81 -15.61
C TYR A 485 28.40 10.41 -14.19
N LEU A 486 28.88 9.19 -13.98
CA LEU A 486 29.34 8.71 -12.67
C LEU A 486 30.55 9.50 -12.18
N SER A 487 31.49 9.83 -13.08
CA SER A 487 32.65 10.65 -12.74
C SER A 487 32.27 12.11 -12.47
N ALA A 488 31.35 12.71 -13.23
CA ALA A 488 30.80 14.02 -12.94
C ALA A 488 30.03 14.05 -11.60
N PHE A 489 29.21 13.03 -11.36
CA PHE A 489 28.48 12.83 -10.11
C PHE A 489 29.44 12.74 -8.91
N ARG A 490 30.52 11.94 -9.00
CA ARG A 490 31.54 11.85 -7.94
C ARG A 490 32.19 13.20 -7.60
N LYS A 491 32.29 14.13 -8.56
CA LYS A 491 32.84 15.48 -8.34
C LYS A 491 31.83 16.43 -7.69
N LEU A 492 30.54 16.24 -7.95
CA LEU A 492 29.46 17.11 -7.46
C LEU A 492 28.97 16.69 -6.07
N VAL A 493 29.21 15.44 -5.68
CA VAL A 493 28.72 14.89 -4.42
C VAL A 493 29.66 15.27 -3.27
N PRO A 494 29.14 15.87 -2.18
CA PRO A 494 29.90 16.12 -0.97
C PRO A 494 30.46 14.81 -0.40
N GLY A 495 31.73 14.84 0.01
CA GLY A 495 32.48 13.66 0.43
C GLY A 495 31.94 12.88 1.63
N ASN A 496 30.87 13.35 2.30
CA ASN A 496 30.24 12.70 3.45
C ASN A 496 28.79 12.22 3.19
N SER A 497 28.21 12.50 2.02
CA SER A 497 26.81 12.14 1.73
C SER A 497 26.66 10.66 1.41
N ALA A 498 25.65 10.00 2.02
CA ALA A 498 25.28 8.64 1.67
C ALA A 498 24.33 8.67 0.46
N ILE A 499 24.87 8.36 -0.73
CA ILE A 499 24.09 8.37 -1.97
C ILE A 499 24.07 6.98 -2.60
N LEU A 500 22.88 6.53 -2.99
CA LEU A 500 22.67 5.28 -3.72
C LEU A 500 22.26 5.57 -5.16
N LEU A 501 22.79 4.78 -6.08
CA LEU A 501 22.26 4.72 -7.44
C LEU A 501 20.99 3.89 -7.41
N SER A 502 19.86 4.56 -7.62
CA SER A 502 18.51 4.00 -7.44
C SER A 502 17.89 3.53 -8.75
N GLY A 503 18.41 4.03 -9.87
CA GLY A 503 18.10 3.58 -11.22
C GLY A 503 19.29 3.82 -12.13
N ILE A 504 19.63 2.81 -12.94
CA ILE A 504 20.57 2.94 -14.05
C ILE A 504 19.79 2.50 -15.28
N SER A 505 19.65 3.37 -16.29
CA SER A 505 18.81 3.13 -17.47
C SER A 505 19.29 2.03 -18.43
N LYS A 506 20.08 1.05 -17.96
CA LYS A 506 20.39 -0.19 -18.69
C LYS A 506 19.56 -1.36 -18.18
N ALA A 507 18.33 -1.44 -18.68
CA ALA A 507 17.74 -2.68 -19.19
C ALA A 507 16.47 -2.34 -19.98
N ILE A 508 16.55 -2.36 -21.31
CA ILE A 508 15.37 -2.55 -22.17
C ILE A 508 15.68 -3.76 -23.05
N SER A 509 15.17 -4.93 -22.64
CA SER A 509 14.80 -5.96 -23.58
C SER A 509 13.36 -5.62 -24.00
N TYR A 510 13.16 -5.37 -25.29
CA TYR A 510 11.93 -4.99 -26.04
C TYR A 510 11.76 -3.52 -26.45
N ARG A 511 11.63 -3.36 -27.78
CA ARG A 511 11.44 -2.13 -28.55
C ARG A 511 10.35 -1.24 -27.94
N VAL A 512 10.77 -0.11 -27.36
CA VAL A 512 9.92 1.07 -27.21
C VAL A 512 10.46 2.11 -28.19
N ASP A 513 9.56 2.68 -28.99
CA ASP A 513 9.87 3.74 -29.94
C ASP A 513 10.44 4.94 -29.18
N SER A 514 11.70 5.27 -29.46
CA SER A 514 12.46 6.33 -28.79
C SER A 514 11.85 7.73 -28.96
N THR A 515 10.92 7.90 -29.88
CA THR A 515 10.23 9.18 -30.14
C THR A 515 9.29 9.61 -29.00
N ALA A 516 8.72 8.67 -28.24
CA ALA A 516 7.81 8.99 -27.13
C ALA A 516 8.54 9.55 -25.90
N ILE A 517 9.77 9.10 -25.62
CA ILE A 517 10.58 9.57 -24.49
C ILE A 517 10.92 11.06 -24.63
N THR A 518 11.13 11.54 -25.85
CA THR A 518 11.41 12.95 -26.14
C THR A 518 10.19 13.83 -25.87
N HIS A 519 8.98 13.29 -26.02
CA HIS A 519 7.76 14.01 -25.70
C HIS A 519 7.56 14.16 -24.19
N ASP A 520 7.93 13.15 -23.38
CA ASP A 520 7.89 13.23 -21.91
C ASP A 520 8.91 14.22 -21.35
N LEU A 521 10.10 14.31 -21.95
CA LEU A 521 11.07 15.34 -21.61
C LEU A 521 10.53 16.74 -21.93
N LYS A 522 9.79 16.88 -23.04
CA LYS A 522 9.08 18.12 -23.39
C LYS A 522 7.93 18.43 -22.43
N GLN A 523 7.07 17.47 -22.08
CA GLN A 523 6.01 17.67 -21.08
C GLN A 523 6.58 17.99 -19.69
N MET A 524 7.68 17.35 -19.29
CA MET A 524 8.37 17.72 -18.06
C MET A 524 8.92 19.15 -18.13
N THR A 525 9.47 19.58 -19.27
CA THR A 525 9.94 20.97 -19.44
C THR A 525 8.82 22.00 -19.58
N GLU A 526 7.63 21.61 -20.03
CA GLU A 526 6.41 22.46 -20.06
C GLU A 526 5.69 22.53 -18.70
N LEU A 527 6.00 21.60 -17.77
CA LEU A 527 5.50 21.59 -16.39
C LEU A 527 6.43 22.32 -15.40
N TYR A 528 7.60 22.77 -15.86
CA TYR A 528 8.47 23.75 -15.21
C TYR A 528 8.14 25.16 -15.70
#